data_AF-A0A2A5H487-F1
#
_entry.id   AF-A0A2A5H487-F1
#
_cell.length_a   1.000
_cell.length_b   1.000
_cell.length_c   1.000
_cell.angle_alpha   90.00
_cell.angle_beta   90.00
_cell.angle_gamma   90.00
#
_symmetry.space_group_name_H-M   'P 1'
#
loop_
_entity.id
_entity.type
_entity.pdbx_description
1 polymer ?
#
loop_
_entity_poly.entity_id
_entity_poly.type
_entity_poly.pdbx_seq_one_letter_code
_entity_poly.pdbx_strand_id
1 'polypeptide(L)' 'MQEDIEDLQLKLTEYRSEHQALDALIENAINGDAPVNLLHMQQLKKKKLWLKDVIRKMESALIDDIIA' A
#
# COMPACT_ATOMS: atom_id res chain seq x y z
N MET A 1 -22.82 10.08 -3.29
CA MET A 1 -22.10 11.15 -2.58
C MET A 1 -21.54 10.70 -1.24
N GLN A 2 -22.32 10.11 -0.32
CA GLN A 2 -21.76 9.54 0.93
C GLN A 2 -21.19 8.11 0.74
N GLU A 3 -21.90 7.29 -0.07
CA GLU A 3 -21.49 5.93 -0.45
C GLU A 3 -20.12 5.91 -1.15
N ASP A 4 -19.82 6.92 -1.98
CA ASP A 4 -18.54 7.03 -2.69
C ASP A 4 -17.35 7.26 -1.74
N ILE A 5 -17.56 8.03 -0.66
CA ILE A 5 -16.52 8.32 0.34
C ILE A 5 -16.27 7.07 1.21
N GLU A 6 -17.33 6.38 1.62
CA GLU A 6 -17.24 5.13 2.38
C GLU A 6 -16.50 4.04 1.59
N ASP A 7 -16.81 3.89 0.30
CA ASP A 7 -16.11 2.98 -0.61
C ASP A 7 -14.62 3.33 -0.78
N LEU A 8 -14.29 4.62 -0.88
CA LEU A 8 -12.92 5.10 -0.95
C LEU A 8 -12.15 4.83 0.34
N GLN A 9 -12.78 5.02 1.50
CA GLN A 9 -12.19 4.72 2.81
C GLN A 9 -11.96 3.22 3.00
N LEU A 10 -12.88 2.37 2.53
CA LEU A 10 -12.74 0.93 2.55
C LEU A 10 -11.54 0.50 1.71
N LYS A 11 -11.47 0.93 0.44
CA LYS A 11 -10.33 0.66 -0.46
C LYS A 11 -9.01 1.17 0.11
N LEU A 12 -9.02 2.36 0.71
CA LEU A 12 -7.83 2.91 1.36
C LEU A 12 -7.34 2.02 2.51
N THR A 13 -8.27 1.47 3.29
CA THR A 13 -7.96 0.53 4.38
C THR A 13 -7.37 -0.76 3.86
N GLU A 14 -7.95 -1.31 2.79
CA GLU A 14 -7.43 -2.50 2.10
C GLU A 14 -6.01 -2.28 1.58
N TYR A 15 -5.77 -1.18 0.86
CA TYR A 15 -4.43 -0.88 0.34
C TYR A 15 -3.40 -0.65 1.44
N ARG A 16 -3.79 0.00 2.55
CA ARG A 16 -2.90 0.17 3.72
C ARG A 16 -2.54 -1.18 4.34
N SER A 17 -3.52 -2.08 4.48
CA SER A 17 -3.30 -3.44 4.98
C SER A 17 -2.35 -4.22 4.06
N GLU A 18 -2.58 -4.17 2.74
CA GLU A 18 -1.73 -4.83 1.76
C GLU A 18 -0.30 -4.26 1.75
N HIS A 19 -0.16 -2.94 1.87
CA HIS A 19 1.15 -2.29 1.99
C HIS A 19 1.88 -2.77 3.26
N GLN A 20 1.20 -2.86 4.41
CA GLN A 20 1.79 -3.36 5.65
C GLN A 20 2.17 -4.85 5.54
N ALA A 21 1.37 -5.66 4.86
CA ALA A 21 1.71 -7.06 4.61
C ALA A 21 2.97 -7.20 3.74
N LEU A 22 3.12 -6.37 2.70
CA LEU A 22 4.33 -6.35 1.89
C LEU A 22 5.57 -5.91 2.69
N ASP A 23 5.40 -5.02 3.67
CA ASP A 23 6.49 -4.62 4.57
C ASP A 23 7.00 -5.80 5.39
N ALA A 24 6.07 -6.53 6.01
CA ALA A 24 6.41 -7.74 6.76
C ALA A 24 7.08 -8.79 5.85
N LEU A 25 6.60 -8.97 4.61
CA LEU A 25 7.22 -9.90 3.66
C LEU A 25 8.65 -9.49 3.28
N ILE A 26 8.87 -8.20 3.03
CA ILE A 26 10.19 -7.64 2.73
C ILE A 26 11.14 -7.80 3.93
N GLU A 27 10.69 -7.49 5.14
CA GLU A 27 11.48 -7.66 6.36
C GLU A 27 11.85 -9.13 6.58
N ASN A 28 10.89 -10.05 6.47
CA ASN A 28 11.16 -11.49 6.57
C ASN A 28 12.15 -11.97 5.51
N ALA A 29 12.05 -11.48 4.27
CA ALA A 29 12.98 -11.81 3.20
C ALA A 29 14.40 -11.30 3.45
N ILE A 30 14.57 -10.17 4.17
CA ILE A 30 15.88 -9.60 4.51
C ILE A 30 16.49 -10.30 5.73
N ASN A 31 15.66 -10.59 6.74
CA ASN A 31 16.11 -11.13 8.02
C ASN A 31 16.26 -12.66 8.02
N GLY A 32 15.77 -13.35 6.99
CA GLY A 32 15.90 -14.80 6.86
C GLY A 32 17.32 -15.23 6.47
N ASP A 33 17.70 -16.44 6.89
CA ASP A 33 19.00 -17.06 6.53
C ASP A 33 19.07 -17.55 5.07
N ALA A 34 17.95 -17.48 4.33
CA ALA A 34 17.87 -17.92 2.94
C ALA A 34 18.46 -16.87 1.97
N PRO A 35 19.12 -17.30 0.88
CA PRO A 35 19.59 -16.38 -0.16
C PRO A 35 18.44 -15.53 -0.72
N VAL A 36 18.59 -14.21 -0.67
CA VAL A 36 17.58 -13.28 -1.18
C VAL A 36 17.51 -13.38 -2.70
N ASN A 37 16.34 -13.74 -3.23
CA ASN A 37 16.07 -13.60 -4.66
C ASN A 37 15.89 -12.12 -5.01
N LEU A 38 16.89 -11.52 -5.64
CA LEU A 38 16.90 -10.10 -6.00
C LEU A 38 15.76 -9.68 -6.92
N LEU A 39 15.35 -10.54 -7.86
CA LEU A 39 14.22 -10.25 -8.76
C LEU A 39 12.91 -10.20 -7.98
N HIS A 40 12.69 -11.18 -7.11
CA HIS A 40 11.52 -11.21 -6.23
C HIS A 40 11.50 -9.97 -5.32
N MET A 41 12.64 -9.62 -4.75
CA MET A 41 12.77 -8.44 -3.89
C MET A 41 12.47 -7.13 -4.63
N GLN A 42 12.92 -7.00 -5.87
CA GLN A 42 12.59 -5.85 -6.72
C GLN A 42 11.09 -5.75 -7.01
N GLN A 43 10.43 -6.89 -7.28
CA GLN A 43 8.98 -6.94 -7.50
C GLN A 43 8.20 -6.51 -6.25
N LEU A 44 8.57 -7.02 -5.07
CA LEU A 44 7.95 -6.64 -3.79
C LEU A 44 8.09 -5.14 -3.53
N LYS A 45 9.30 -4.59 -3.67
CA LYS A 45 9.55 -3.15 -3.49
C LYS A 45 8.79 -2.29 -4.50
N LYS A 46 8.70 -2.72 -5.75
CA LYS A 46 7.92 -2.02 -6.79
C LYS A 46 6.43 -2.01 -6.45
N LYS A 47 5.89 -3.14 -6.00
CA LYS A 47 4.49 -3.25 -5.56
C LYS A 47 4.22 -2.36 -4.34
N LYS A 48 5.10 -2.39 -3.35
CA LYS A 48 5.04 -1.50 -2.17
C LYS A 48 5.03 -0.03 -2.57
N LEU A 49 5.93 0.38 -3.47
CA LEU A 49 5.98 1.77 -3.95
C LEU A 49 4.69 2.18 -4.65
N TRP A 50 4.15 1.33 -5.52
CA TRP A 50 2.89 1.60 -6.21
C TRP A 50 1.72 1.76 -5.21
N LEU A 51 1.59 0.87 -4.22
CA LEU A 51 0.56 0.98 -3.18
C LEU A 51 0.69 2.28 -2.40
N LYS A 52 1.90 2.66 -2.00
CA LYS A 52 2.16 3.93 -1.33
C LYS A 52 1.72 5.13 -2.18
N ASP A 53 1.99 5.11 -3.48
CA ASP A 53 1.60 6.20 -4.37
C ASP A 53 0.07 6.26 -4.57
N VAL A 54 -0.60 5.11 -4.66
CA VAL A 54 -2.07 5.02 -4.74
C VAL A 54 -2.72 5.50 -3.44
N ILE A 55 -2.24 5.05 -2.28
CA ILE A 55 -2.70 5.47 -0.95
C ILE A 55 -2.61 6.99 -0.83
N ARG A 56 -1.47 7.59 -1.19
CA ARG A 56 -1.30 9.06 -1.14
C ARG A 56 -2.30 9.80 -2.02
N LYS A 57 -2.53 9.32 -3.25
CA LYS A 57 -3.50 9.93 -4.16
C LYS A 57 -4.93 9.84 -3.61
N MET A 58 -5.30 8.69 -3.04
CA MET A 58 -6.61 8.50 -2.42
C MET A 58 -6.79 9.35 -1.17
N GLU A 59 -5.76 9.45 -0.33
CA GLU A 59 -5.76 10.34 0.84
C GLU A 59 -5.91 11.81 0.43
N SER A 60 -5.20 12.25 -0.61
CA SER A 60 -5.36 13.62 -1.14
C SER A 60 -6.78 13.88 -1.67
N ALA A 61 -7.35 12.96 -2.44
CA ALA A 61 -8.72 13.11 -2.95
C ALA A 61 -9.75 13.16 -1.81
N LEU A 62 -9.61 12.30 -0.80
CA LEU A 62 -10.48 12.33 0.38
C LEU A 62 -10.35 13.63 1.19
N ILE A 63 -9.13 14.18 1.32
CA ILE A 63 -8.93 15.47 1.99
C ILE A 63 -9.61 16.60 1.21
N ASP A 64 -9.46 16.61 -0.11
CA ASP A 64 -10.10 17.62 -0.97
C ASP A 64 -11.62 17.53 -0.87
N ASP A 65 -12.21 16.33 -0.89
CA ASP A 65 -13.66 16.10 -0.75
C ASP A 65 -14.21 16.46 0.64
N ILE A 66 -13.40 16.38 1.71
CA ILE A 66 -13.81 16.77 3.08
C ILE A 66 -13.82 18.29 3.27
N ILE A 67 -12.99 19.02 2.51
CA ILE A 67 -12.78 20.47 2.67
C ILE A 67 -13.52 21.30 1.61
N ALA A 68 -13.94 20.68 0.49
CA ALA A 68 -14.77 21.29 -0.55
C ALA A 68 -16.23 21.53 -0.11
#